data_AF-A0A8K0LHD9-F1
#
_entry.id   AF-A0A8K0LHD9-F1
#
_cell.length_a   1.000
_cell.length_b   1.000
_cell.length_c   1.000
_cell.angle_alpha   90.00
_cell.angle_beta   90.00
_cell.angle_gamma   90.00
#
_symmetry.space_group_name_H-M   'P 1'
#
loop_
_entity.id
_entity.type
_entity.pdbx_description
1 polymer ?
#
loop_
_entity_poly.entity_id
_entity_poly.type
_entity_poly.pdbx_seq_one_letter_code
_entity_poly.pdbx_strand_id
1 'polypeptide(L)'
;AQFDSIRHERVFKKIAPEVLRTIETFLTSSNKEAWFTVFLATFLLLHQVASTSKDRYRHAKQNSRGQKLETRYGKIMDPLVVFVEEAHHSAVMLLAYWQYYKRCDLMNFNWDSVTDSPLSCLESYQVEFLKRTVGLLKEKLPSIPTTPIEGCWEHELFWVSKMFMSTPSLGVDWNPPETFTVAKPSVGNEEPQQLSGVGRSILLNPPASSNPLLKPR
;
A
#
# COMPACT_ATOMS: atom_id res chain seq x y z
N ALA A 1 0.34 12.13 17.26
CA ALA A 1 -0.70 13.16 17.05
C ALA A 1 -0.12 14.58 16.93
N GLN A 2 0.29 15.26 18.01
CA GLN A 2 0.84 16.64 17.90
C GLN A 2 2.21 16.73 17.18
N PHE A 3 3.09 15.75 17.39
CA PHE A 3 4.35 15.70 16.64
C PHE A 3 4.14 15.40 15.15
N ASP A 4 3.12 14.62 14.80
CA ASP A 4 2.80 14.31 13.39
C ASP A 4 2.22 15.53 12.67
N SER A 5 1.36 16.30 13.33
CA SER A 5 0.84 17.55 12.75
C SER A 5 1.94 18.60 12.60
N ILE A 6 2.82 18.78 13.60
CA ILE A 6 3.98 19.70 13.49
C ILE A 6 4.94 19.25 12.38
N ARG A 7 5.25 17.95 12.30
CA ARG A 7 6.16 17.39 11.29
C ARG A 7 5.56 17.48 9.89
N HIS A 8 4.27 17.21 9.74
CA HIS A 8 3.57 17.36 8.47
C HIS A 8 3.53 18.83 8.02
N GLU A 9 3.14 19.72 8.91
CA GLU A 9 2.77 21.09 8.55
C GLU A 9 3.98 22.04 8.47
N ARG A 10 5.01 21.83 9.30
CA ARG A 10 6.20 22.72 9.32
C ARG A 10 7.38 22.19 8.53
N VAL A 11 7.54 20.88 8.42
CA VAL A 11 8.74 20.25 7.84
C VAL A 11 8.41 19.64 6.48
N PHE A 12 7.46 18.70 6.43
CA PHE A 12 7.11 18.02 5.19
C PHE A 12 6.51 18.97 4.15
N LYS A 13 5.56 19.86 4.50
CA LYS A 13 5.02 20.83 3.53
C LYS A 13 6.08 21.76 2.91
N LYS A 14 7.19 22.02 3.62
CA LYS A 14 8.27 22.89 3.12
C LYS A 14 9.33 22.12 2.33
N ILE A 15 9.72 20.95 2.81
CA ILE A 15 10.82 20.17 2.25
C ILE A 15 10.35 19.23 1.13
N ALA A 16 9.12 18.71 1.21
CA ALA A 16 8.61 17.79 0.20
C ALA A 16 8.58 18.38 -1.22
N PRO A 17 8.16 19.63 -1.46
CA PRO A 17 8.24 20.22 -2.80
C PRO A 17 9.68 20.31 -3.32
N GLU A 18 10.64 20.61 -2.44
CA GLU A 18 12.05 20.72 -2.83
C GLU A 18 12.67 19.35 -3.12
N VAL A 19 12.38 18.35 -2.28
CA VAL A 19 12.81 16.96 -2.50
C VAL A 19 12.17 16.40 -3.76
N LEU A 20 10.88 16.62 -3.97
CA LEU A 20 10.18 16.18 -5.18
C LEU A 20 10.73 16.87 -6.42
N ARG A 21 10.99 18.19 -6.37
CA ARG A 21 11.63 18.92 -7.48
C ARG A 21 13.03 18.41 -7.77
N THR A 22 13.82 18.12 -6.74
CA THR A 22 15.18 17.57 -6.92
C THR A 22 15.12 16.15 -7.50
N ILE A 23 14.20 15.31 -7.03
CA ILE A 23 13.98 13.97 -7.57
C ILE A 23 13.50 14.06 -9.03
N GLU A 24 12.54 14.93 -9.34
CA GLU A 24 12.07 15.20 -10.69
C GLU A 24 13.22 15.72 -11.58
N THR A 25 14.07 16.61 -11.07
CA THR A 25 15.26 17.08 -11.78
C THR A 25 16.20 15.93 -12.09
N PHE A 26 16.46 15.02 -11.14
CA PHE A 26 17.30 13.85 -11.41
C PHE A 26 16.65 12.87 -12.39
N LEU A 27 15.35 12.62 -12.26
CA LEU A 27 14.57 11.74 -13.13
C LEU A 27 14.48 12.27 -14.58
N THR A 28 14.44 13.59 -14.75
CA THR A 28 14.41 14.26 -16.06
C THR A 28 15.80 14.54 -16.61
N SER A 29 16.80 14.66 -15.74
CA SER A 29 18.20 14.74 -16.17
C SER A 29 18.63 13.40 -16.76
N SER A 30 19.36 13.43 -17.87
CA SER A 30 20.04 12.22 -18.38
C SER A 30 21.30 11.87 -17.58
N ASN A 31 21.38 12.29 -16.30
CA ASN A 31 22.51 12.02 -15.43
C ASN A 31 22.47 10.57 -14.95
N LYS A 32 23.37 9.76 -15.49
CA LYS A 32 23.52 8.35 -15.14
C LYS A 32 24.12 8.17 -13.74
N GLU A 33 24.99 9.06 -13.28
CA GLU A 33 25.63 8.98 -11.95
C GLU A 33 24.61 9.10 -10.81
N ALA A 34 23.47 9.74 -11.06
CA ALA A 34 22.39 9.85 -10.08
C ALA A 34 21.56 8.56 -9.94
N TRP A 35 21.81 7.52 -10.74
CA TRP A 35 20.91 6.37 -10.85
C TRP A 35 20.69 5.68 -9.49
N PHE A 36 21.76 5.41 -8.76
CA PHE A 36 21.68 4.75 -7.45
C PHE A 36 20.95 5.61 -6.42
N THR A 37 21.19 6.92 -6.43
CA THR A 37 20.53 7.89 -5.55
C THR A 37 19.03 7.92 -5.82
N VAL A 38 18.63 7.98 -7.10
CA VAL A 38 17.22 7.96 -7.50
C VAL A 38 16.56 6.64 -7.11
N PHE A 39 17.24 5.50 -7.32
CA PHE A 39 16.78 4.19 -6.87
C PHE A 39 16.52 4.18 -5.35
N LEU A 40 17.50 4.60 -4.56
CA LEU A 40 17.41 4.56 -3.10
C LEU A 40 16.34 5.53 -2.56
N ALA A 41 16.29 6.74 -3.09
CA ALA A 41 15.27 7.72 -2.72
C ALA A 41 13.87 7.19 -3.03
N THR A 42 13.67 6.62 -4.22
CA THR A 42 12.39 6.01 -4.62
C THR A 42 12.01 4.87 -3.69
N PHE A 43 12.95 3.97 -3.40
CA PHE A 43 12.75 2.85 -2.48
C PHE A 43 12.30 3.33 -1.10
N LEU A 44 13.01 4.29 -0.52
CA LEU A 44 12.73 4.82 0.83
C LEU A 44 11.38 5.54 0.88
N LEU A 45 11.05 6.33 -0.13
CA LEU A 45 9.77 7.06 -0.20
C LEU A 45 8.60 6.08 -0.31
N LEU A 46 8.70 5.06 -1.15
CA LEU A 46 7.65 4.04 -1.29
C LEU A 46 7.48 3.20 -0.02
N HIS A 47 8.58 2.84 0.64
CA HIS A 47 8.53 2.20 1.95
C HIS A 47 7.86 3.09 3.01
N GLN A 48 8.12 4.41 2.97
CA GLN A 48 7.49 5.37 3.87
C GLN A 48 5.98 5.48 3.62
N VAL A 49 5.51 5.36 2.38
CA VAL A 49 4.08 5.31 2.05
C VAL A 49 3.42 4.08 2.67
N ALA A 50 4.06 2.90 2.57
CA ALA A 50 3.58 1.68 3.23
C ALA A 50 3.49 1.86 4.76
N SER A 51 4.57 2.38 5.36
CA SER A 51 4.66 2.61 6.81
C SER A 51 3.61 3.61 7.30
N THR A 52 3.37 4.67 6.53
CA THR A 52 2.35 5.69 6.82
C THR A 52 0.95 5.09 6.73
N SER A 53 0.68 4.30 5.69
CA SER A 53 -0.61 3.60 5.53
C SER A 53 -0.88 2.66 6.71
N LYS A 54 0.14 1.89 7.12
CA LYS A 54 0.06 0.96 8.26
C LYS A 54 -0.24 1.67 9.58
N ASP A 55 0.42 2.78 9.87
CA ASP A 55 0.15 3.55 11.08
C ASP A 55 -1.26 4.14 11.09
N ARG A 56 -1.71 4.67 9.94
CA ARG A 56 -3.07 5.22 9.80
C ARG A 56 -4.13 4.16 9.93
N TYR A 57 -3.92 2.98 9.33
CA TYR A 57 -4.81 1.84 9.50
C TYR A 57 -4.92 1.42 10.97
N ARG A 58 -3.77 1.29 11.67
CA ARG A 58 -3.75 0.98 13.11
C ARG A 58 -4.51 2.02 13.93
N HIS A 59 -4.29 3.31 13.64
CA HIS A 59 -4.95 4.41 14.32
C HIS A 59 -6.47 4.39 14.11
N ALA A 60 -6.93 4.15 12.88
CA ALA A 60 -8.35 4.05 12.56
C ALA A 60 -9.02 2.91 13.35
N LYS A 61 -8.40 1.73 13.38
CA LYS A 61 -8.88 0.56 14.14
C LYS A 61 -8.96 0.82 15.65
N GLN A 62 -7.94 1.46 16.23
CA GLN A 62 -7.92 1.74 17.67
C GLN A 62 -8.99 2.76 18.08
N ASN A 63 -9.30 3.72 17.20
CA ASN A 63 -10.24 4.79 17.50
C ASN A 63 -11.68 4.51 17.04
N SER A 64 -11.91 3.42 16.30
CA SER A 64 -13.26 3.06 15.84
C SER A 64 -14.19 2.67 16.98
N ARG A 65 -13.66 2.27 18.16
CA ARG A 65 -14.44 1.79 19.31
C ARG A 65 -15.46 0.69 18.94
N GLY A 66 -15.12 -0.14 17.96
CA GLY A 66 -16.01 -1.19 17.43
C GLY A 66 -17.09 -0.69 16.47
N GLN A 67 -17.09 0.58 16.11
CA GLN A 67 -17.91 1.10 15.02
C GLN A 67 -17.33 0.66 13.68
N LYS A 68 -18.22 0.37 12.73
CA LYS A 68 -17.85 0.09 11.35
C LYS A 68 -17.17 1.32 10.76
N LEU A 69 -15.96 1.14 10.22
CA LEU A 69 -15.25 2.19 9.51
C LEU A 69 -15.89 2.43 8.14
N GLU A 70 -16.03 3.70 7.76
CA GLU A 70 -16.52 4.10 6.43
C GLU A 70 -15.46 3.85 5.35
N THR A 71 -14.19 4.04 5.70
CA THR A 71 -13.03 3.75 4.87
C THR A 71 -12.00 2.97 5.68
N ARG A 72 -11.06 2.33 5.01
CA ARG A 72 -9.94 1.63 5.66
C ARG A 72 -9.17 2.47 6.67
N TYR A 73 -9.07 3.78 6.43
CA TYR A 73 -8.24 4.69 7.23
C TYR A 73 -9.05 5.60 8.16
N GLY A 74 -10.36 5.42 8.26
CA GLY A 74 -11.22 6.23 9.13
C GLY A 74 -12.52 6.67 8.46
N LYS A 75 -13.08 7.79 8.94
CA LYS A 75 -14.27 8.42 8.38
C LYS A 75 -13.93 9.14 7.08
N ILE A 76 -14.85 9.17 6.13
CA ILE A 76 -14.58 9.64 4.76
C ILE A 76 -14.09 11.10 4.69
N MET A 77 -14.56 11.95 5.61
CA MET A 77 -14.19 13.37 5.70
C MET A 77 -13.07 13.64 6.72
N ASP A 78 -12.42 12.60 7.27
CA ASP A 78 -11.29 12.77 8.17
C ASP A 78 -10.07 13.29 7.37
N PRO A 79 -9.44 14.41 7.77
CA PRO A 79 -8.24 14.92 7.11
C PRO A 79 -7.11 13.89 6.97
N LEU A 80 -7.05 12.90 7.87
CA LEU A 80 -6.05 11.83 7.81
C LEU A 80 -6.34 10.84 6.69
N VAL A 81 -7.60 10.65 6.29
CA VAL A 81 -7.97 9.80 5.15
C VAL A 81 -7.55 10.44 3.84
N VAL A 82 -7.82 11.74 3.69
CA VAL A 82 -7.40 12.54 2.52
C VAL A 82 -5.88 12.51 2.38
N PHE A 83 -5.15 12.65 3.49
CA PHE A 83 -3.69 12.57 3.48
C PHE A 83 -3.16 11.21 2.98
N VAL A 84 -3.82 10.09 3.32
CA VAL A 84 -3.38 8.77 2.83
C VAL A 84 -3.66 8.62 1.33
N GLU A 85 -4.80 9.13 0.86
CA GLU A 85 -5.11 9.17 -0.57
C GLU A 85 -4.06 9.98 -1.35
N GLU A 86 -3.69 11.17 -0.87
CA GLU A 86 -2.63 11.98 -1.46
C GLU A 86 -1.26 11.27 -1.44
N ALA A 87 -0.95 10.56 -0.36
CA ALA A 87 0.30 9.78 -0.25
C ALA A 87 0.34 8.62 -1.26
N HIS A 88 -0.78 7.90 -1.45
CA HIS A 88 -0.88 6.83 -2.44
C HIS A 88 -0.80 7.37 -3.87
N HIS A 89 -1.48 8.48 -4.14
CA HIS A 89 -1.39 9.15 -5.43
C HIS A 89 0.06 9.57 -5.74
N SER A 90 0.75 10.15 -4.76
CA SER A 90 2.17 10.53 -4.89
C SER A 90 3.07 9.31 -5.15
N ALA A 91 2.79 8.16 -4.52
CA ALA A 91 3.51 6.91 -4.76
C ALA A 91 3.33 6.42 -6.20
N VAL A 92 2.12 6.51 -6.76
CA VAL A 92 1.85 6.16 -8.15
C VAL A 92 2.61 7.07 -9.11
N MET A 93 2.60 8.38 -8.88
CA MET A 93 3.35 9.32 -9.69
C MET A 93 4.85 9.01 -9.66
N LEU A 94 5.41 8.78 -8.47
CA LEU A 94 6.82 8.43 -8.30
C LEU A 94 7.17 7.12 -9.03
N LEU A 95 6.30 6.11 -8.96
CA LEU A 95 6.47 4.86 -9.70
C LEU A 95 6.45 5.07 -11.22
N ALA A 96 5.56 5.92 -11.73
CA ALA A 96 5.51 6.22 -13.17
C ALA A 96 6.84 6.84 -13.65
N TYR A 97 7.38 7.82 -12.93
CA TYR A 97 8.69 8.38 -13.25
C TYR A 97 9.81 7.34 -13.13
N TRP A 98 9.76 6.49 -12.10
CA TRP A 98 10.74 5.43 -11.92
C TRP A 98 10.74 4.44 -13.11
N GLN A 99 9.57 4.04 -13.62
CA GLN A 99 9.48 3.16 -14.78
C GLN A 99 10.15 3.78 -16.02
N TYR A 100 9.99 5.08 -16.22
CA TYR A 100 10.66 5.81 -17.30
C TYR A 100 12.18 5.89 -17.09
N TYR A 101 12.62 6.13 -15.85
CA TYR A 101 14.02 6.37 -15.53
C TYR A 101 14.89 5.10 -15.46
N LYS A 102 14.37 3.98 -14.92
CA LYS A 102 15.19 2.80 -14.57
C LYS A 102 15.87 2.12 -15.77
N ARG A 103 15.26 2.20 -16.97
CA ARG A 103 15.76 1.69 -18.27
C ARG A 103 16.20 0.22 -18.33
N CYS A 104 16.00 -0.56 -17.27
CA CYS A 104 16.31 -1.98 -17.21
C CYS A 104 15.30 -2.73 -16.35
N ASP A 105 15.18 -4.03 -16.63
CA ASP A 105 14.40 -4.95 -15.82
C ASP A 105 15.29 -5.57 -14.74
N LEU A 106 15.28 -5.00 -13.54
CA LEU A 106 16.08 -5.47 -12.41
C LEU A 106 15.76 -6.92 -11.99
N MET A 107 14.54 -7.42 -12.24
CA MET A 107 14.17 -8.78 -11.85
C MET A 107 14.80 -9.82 -12.76
N ASN A 108 14.96 -9.50 -14.05
CA ASN A 108 15.54 -10.39 -15.05
C ASN A 108 16.91 -9.92 -15.55
N PHE A 109 17.54 -8.98 -14.84
CA PHE A 109 18.81 -8.40 -15.22
C PHE A 109 19.95 -9.41 -15.20
N ASN A 110 20.77 -9.42 -16.25
CA ASN A 110 22.01 -10.19 -16.29
C ASN A 110 23.12 -9.43 -15.54
N TRP A 111 23.37 -9.83 -14.30
CA TRP A 111 24.37 -9.20 -13.43
C TRP A 111 25.82 -9.38 -13.90
N ASP A 112 26.09 -10.28 -14.84
CA ASP A 112 27.43 -10.49 -15.40
C ASP A 112 27.75 -9.48 -16.52
N SER A 113 26.74 -8.77 -17.05
CA SER A 113 26.87 -7.79 -18.14
C SER A 113 26.56 -6.35 -17.71
N VAL A 114 26.96 -5.97 -16.48
CA VAL A 114 26.70 -4.63 -15.94
C VAL A 114 27.36 -3.52 -16.76
N THR A 115 28.57 -3.78 -17.27
CA THR A 115 29.39 -2.81 -18.02
C THR A 115 28.72 -2.30 -19.29
N ASP A 116 27.87 -3.13 -19.92
CA ASP A 116 27.18 -2.80 -21.17
C ASP A 116 25.72 -2.36 -20.95
N SER A 117 25.36 -2.04 -19.71
CA SER A 117 23.99 -1.78 -19.30
C SER A 117 23.74 -0.33 -18.84
N PRO A 118 22.48 0.07 -18.57
CA PRO A 118 22.18 1.33 -17.90
C PRO A 118 22.83 1.48 -16.52
N LEU A 119 23.26 0.38 -15.90
CA LEU A 119 23.89 0.33 -14.58
C LEU A 119 25.43 0.44 -14.64
N SER A 120 26.02 0.69 -15.81
CA SER A 120 27.47 0.77 -16.00
C SER A 120 28.16 1.90 -15.22
N CYS A 121 27.39 2.89 -14.76
CA CYS A 121 27.84 4.00 -13.93
C CYS A 121 27.91 3.66 -12.42
N LEU A 122 27.43 2.48 -12.01
CA LEU A 122 27.36 2.10 -10.62
C LEU A 122 28.71 1.59 -10.10
N GLU A 123 29.02 1.94 -8.86
CA GLU A 123 30.16 1.35 -8.15
C GLU A 123 29.89 -0.12 -7.80
N SER A 124 30.94 -0.92 -7.66
CA SER A 124 30.82 -2.37 -7.41
C SER A 124 29.98 -2.69 -6.17
N TYR A 125 30.09 -1.88 -5.11
CA TYR A 125 29.29 -2.06 -3.90
C TYR A 125 27.79 -1.77 -4.12
N GLN A 126 27.46 -0.83 -5.02
CA GLN A 126 26.09 -0.47 -5.37
C GLN A 126 25.44 -1.58 -6.21
N VAL A 127 26.21 -2.16 -7.14
CA VAL A 127 25.78 -3.32 -7.93
C VAL A 127 25.48 -4.51 -7.02
N GLU A 128 26.38 -4.81 -6.07
CA GLU A 128 26.18 -5.92 -5.12
C GLU A 128 24.97 -5.66 -4.21
N PHE A 129 24.78 -4.40 -3.76
CA PHE A 129 23.60 -4.01 -3.00
C PHE A 129 22.30 -4.27 -3.78
N LEU A 130 22.24 -3.89 -5.05
CA LEU A 130 21.07 -4.11 -5.90
C LEU A 130 20.82 -5.60 -6.13
N LYS A 131 21.87 -6.37 -6.44
CA LYS A 131 21.79 -7.82 -6.65
C LYS A 131 21.22 -8.52 -5.42
N ARG A 132 21.73 -8.17 -4.22
CA ARG A 132 21.21 -8.69 -2.95
C ARG A 132 19.76 -8.28 -2.71
N THR A 133 19.42 -7.01 -2.98
CA THR A 133 18.05 -6.49 -2.81
C THR A 133 17.06 -7.22 -3.70
N VAL A 134 17.40 -7.44 -4.97
CA VAL A 134 16.59 -8.20 -5.92
C VAL A 134 16.45 -9.65 -5.47
N GLY A 135 17.53 -10.29 -5.00
CA GLY A 135 17.49 -11.64 -4.45
C GLY A 135 16.52 -11.78 -3.27
N LEU A 136 16.61 -10.86 -2.31
CA LEU A 136 15.70 -10.81 -1.15
C LEU A 136 14.25 -10.55 -1.57
N LEU A 137 14.02 -9.63 -2.50
CA LEU A 137 12.69 -9.34 -2.98
C LEU A 137 12.07 -10.56 -3.68
N LYS A 138 12.82 -11.28 -4.52
CA LYS A 138 12.36 -12.51 -5.18
C LYS A 138 11.90 -13.55 -4.17
N GLU A 139 12.64 -13.73 -3.08
CA GLU A 139 12.26 -14.64 -1.99
C GLU A 139 10.96 -14.21 -1.31
N LYS A 140 10.76 -12.91 -1.09
CA LYS A 140 9.58 -12.37 -0.39
C LYS A 140 8.37 -12.18 -1.28
N LEU A 141 8.54 -12.05 -2.59
CA LEU A 141 7.48 -11.71 -3.55
C LEU A 141 6.19 -12.55 -3.38
N PRO A 142 6.26 -13.90 -3.19
CA PRO A 142 5.06 -14.72 -3.03
C PRO A 142 4.26 -14.42 -1.75
N SER A 143 4.89 -13.80 -0.74
CA SER A 143 4.26 -13.43 0.53
C SER A 143 3.68 -12.02 0.56
N ILE A 144 3.94 -11.21 -0.48
CA ILE A 144 3.45 -9.83 -0.54
C ILE A 144 1.98 -9.84 -0.97
N PRO A 145 1.05 -9.32 -0.15
CA PRO A 145 -0.35 -9.21 -0.52
C PRO A 145 -0.51 -8.35 -1.77
N THR A 146 -1.41 -8.74 -2.66
CA THR A 146 -1.56 -8.09 -3.97
C THR A 146 -2.83 -7.27 -4.08
N THR A 147 -3.85 -7.62 -3.31
CA THR A 147 -5.15 -6.97 -3.35
C THR A 147 -5.40 -6.09 -2.13
N PRO A 148 -6.23 -5.03 -2.26
CA PRO A 148 -6.59 -4.21 -1.11
C PRO A 148 -7.24 -5.02 0.02
N ILE A 149 -8.05 -6.03 -0.32
CA ILE A 149 -8.72 -6.93 0.64
C ILE A 149 -7.70 -7.64 1.54
N GLU A 150 -6.56 -8.04 1.00
CA GLU A 150 -5.50 -8.73 1.74
C GLU A 150 -4.60 -7.80 2.57
N GLY A 151 -4.76 -6.47 2.47
CA GLY A 151 -3.86 -5.55 3.20
C GLY A 151 -2.61 -5.17 2.44
N CYS A 152 -2.68 -5.10 1.10
CA CYS A 152 -1.51 -4.79 0.29
C CYS A 152 -0.92 -3.41 0.61
N TRP A 153 -1.73 -2.36 0.75
CA TRP A 153 -1.25 -0.99 0.91
C TRP A 153 -0.40 -0.74 2.18
N GLU A 154 -0.65 -1.49 3.25
CA GLU A 154 0.07 -1.39 4.53
C GLU A 154 1.25 -2.36 4.63
N HIS A 155 1.38 -3.29 3.67
CA HIS A 155 2.49 -4.21 3.64
C HIS A 155 3.78 -3.48 3.26
N GLU A 156 4.82 -3.64 4.08
CA GLU A 156 6.07 -2.86 4.01
C GLU A 156 6.77 -2.93 2.64
N LEU A 157 6.60 -4.05 1.93
CA LEU A 157 7.20 -4.28 0.61
C LEU A 157 6.24 -4.04 -0.56
N PHE A 158 4.95 -3.75 -0.36
CA PHE A 158 4.00 -3.68 -1.47
C PHE A 158 4.39 -2.60 -2.48
N TRP A 159 4.51 -1.35 -2.04
CA TRP A 159 4.85 -0.23 -2.92
C TRP A 159 6.24 -0.38 -3.52
N VAL A 160 7.20 -0.83 -2.72
CA VAL A 160 8.58 -1.11 -3.17
C VAL A 160 8.60 -2.17 -4.26
N SER A 161 7.81 -3.25 -4.14
CA SER A 161 7.78 -4.31 -5.14
C SER A 161 7.37 -3.81 -6.53
N LYS A 162 6.58 -2.74 -6.60
CA LYS A 162 6.15 -2.12 -7.86
C LYS A 162 7.29 -1.44 -8.62
N MET A 163 8.40 -1.10 -7.97
CA MET A 163 9.61 -0.61 -8.65
C MET A 163 10.20 -1.68 -9.59
N PHE A 164 10.03 -2.95 -9.21
CA PHE A 164 10.68 -4.10 -9.85
C PHE A 164 9.79 -4.79 -10.88
N MET A 165 8.57 -4.28 -11.12
CA MET A 165 7.72 -4.81 -12.17
C MET A 165 8.42 -4.67 -13.53
N SER A 166 8.59 -5.81 -14.21
CA SER A 166 9.03 -5.86 -15.59
C SER A 166 7.98 -5.17 -16.45
N THR A 167 8.35 -4.09 -17.14
CA THR A 167 7.61 -3.68 -18.32
C THR A 167 8.03 -4.60 -19.46
N PRO A 168 7.10 -5.29 -20.14
CA PRO A 168 7.45 -5.98 -21.36
C PRO A 168 8.00 -4.95 -22.34
N SER A 169 9.25 -5.13 -22.75
CA SER A 169 9.79 -4.45 -23.93
C SER A 169 8.88 -4.80 -25.10
N LEU A 170 8.09 -3.81 -25.55
CA LEU A 170 7.04 -3.88 -26.57
C LEU A 170 5.75 -4.64 -26.17
N GLY A 171 4.72 -3.89 -25.74
CA GLY A 171 3.33 -4.26 -26.02
C GLY A 171 2.34 -4.31 -24.85
N VAL A 172 2.79 -4.20 -23.59
CA VAL A 172 1.89 -4.03 -22.45
C VAL A 172 2.29 -2.77 -21.71
N ASP A 173 1.41 -1.78 -21.71
CA ASP A 173 1.62 -0.54 -20.98
C ASP A 173 1.74 -0.83 -19.48
N TRP A 174 2.69 -0.17 -18.82
CA TRP A 174 2.75 -0.19 -17.37
C TRP A 174 1.43 0.38 -16.83
N ASN A 175 0.76 -0.41 -15.99
CA ASN A 175 -0.46 0.04 -15.32
C ASN A 175 -0.13 0.53 -13.91
N PRO A 176 -0.63 1.71 -13.52
CA PRO A 176 -0.47 2.19 -12.16
C PRO A 176 -1.11 1.20 -11.18
N PRO A 177 -0.49 0.96 -10.01
CA PRO A 177 -1.12 0.18 -8.95
C PRO A 177 -2.48 0.78 -8.57
N GLU A 178 -3.42 -0.09 -8.19
CA GLU A 178 -4.67 0.36 -7.60
C GLU A 178 -4.37 1.10 -6.28
N THR A 179 -4.94 2.29 -6.15
CA THR A 179 -4.77 3.15 -4.98
C THR A 179 -6.05 3.24 -4.18
N PHE A 180 -5.89 3.54 -2.89
CA PHE A 180 -7.00 4.04 -2.11
C PHE A 180 -7.49 5.36 -2.70
N THR A 181 -8.81 5.50 -2.82
CA THR A 181 -9.47 6.79 -3.04
C THR A 181 -10.71 6.85 -2.18
N VAL A 182 -11.18 8.05 -1.84
CA VAL A 182 -12.47 8.25 -1.18
C VAL A 182 -13.62 7.58 -1.95
N ALA A 183 -13.55 7.53 -3.29
CA ALA A 183 -14.56 6.89 -4.14
C ALA A 183 -14.41 5.36 -4.26
N LYS A 184 -13.23 4.80 -3.97
CA LYS A 184 -12.94 3.36 -3.94
C LYS A 184 -12.26 2.98 -2.62
N PRO A 185 -12.96 3.13 -1.49
CA PRO A 185 -12.41 2.72 -0.22
C PRO A 185 -12.39 1.19 -0.20
N SER A 186 -11.21 0.57 -0.09
CA SER A 186 -11.15 -0.86 0.18
C SER A 186 -11.79 -1.12 1.54
N VAL A 187 -12.98 -1.69 1.52
CA VAL A 187 -13.67 -2.22 2.71
C VAL A 187 -13.63 -3.73 2.59
N GLY A 188 -12.69 -4.35 3.31
CA GLY A 188 -12.51 -5.80 3.33
C GLY A 188 -12.13 -6.29 4.73
N ASN A 189 -13.09 -6.96 5.38
CA ASN A 189 -13.00 -7.73 6.63
C ASN A 189 -12.73 -6.98 7.95
N GLU A 190 -13.65 -6.08 8.32
CA GLU A 190 -13.96 -5.86 9.74
C GLU A 190 -15.40 -6.31 10.03
N GLU A 191 -15.76 -7.55 9.66
CA GLU A 191 -16.85 -8.20 10.37
C GLU A 191 -16.29 -8.74 11.69
N PRO A 192 -16.94 -8.46 12.84
CA PRO A 192 -16.58 -9.13 14.07
C PRO A 192 -16.78 -10.63 13.86
N GLN A 193 -15.76 -11.43 14.14
CA GLN A 193 -15.97 -12.85 14.40
C GLN A 193 -17.00 -12.97 15.53
N GLN A 194 -18.27 -13.08 15.18
CA GLN A 194 -19.23 -13.72 16.05
C GLN A 194 -18.75 -15.16 16.18
N LEU A 195 -18.35 -15.51 17.39
CA LEU A 195 -18.16 -16.88 17.82
C LEU A 195 -19.33 -17.73 17.31
N SER A 196 -19.07 -18.55 16.31
CA SER A 196 -19.96 -19.63 15.91
C SER A 196 -19.74 -20.82 16.83
N GLY A 197 -20.85 -21.40 17.29
CA GLY A 197 -20.92 -22.59 18.15
C GLY A 197 -21.49 -22.22 19.51
N VAL A 198 -22.76 -22.44 19.80
CA VAL A 198 -23.41 -23.76 19.78
C VAL A 198 -24.86 -23.65 19.33
N GLY A 199 -25.19 -24.33 18.22
CA GLY A 199 -26.56 -24.69 17.92
C GLY A 199 -27.01 -25.84 18.82
N ARG A 200 -28.17 -25.68 19.47
CA ARG A 200 -29.07 -26.78 19.83
C ARG A 200 -30.50 -26.32 19.55
N SER A 201 -31.01 -26.69 18.38
CA SER A 201 -32.45 -26.72 18.10
C SER A 201 -33.04 -27.97 18.70
N ILE A 202 -33.97 -27.87 19.66
CA ILE A 202 -35.01 -28.88 19.91
C ILE A 202 -36.30 -28.20 20.42
N LEU A 203 -37.35 -28.32 19.59
CA LEU A 203 -38.81 -28.36 19.86
C LEU A 203 -39.56 -27.11 20.37
N LEU A 204 -40.29 -26.50 19.43
CA LEU A 204 -41.49 -25.70 19.63
C LEU A 204 -42.63 -26.59 20.15
N ASN A 205 -43.17 -26.28 21.34
CA ASN A 205 -44.49 -26.73 21.79
C ASN A 205 -45.54 -25.67 21.41
N PRO A 206 -46.77 -26.07 20.99
CA PRO A 206 -47.81 -25.14 20.59
C PRO A 206 -48.58 -24.59 21.80
N PRO A 207 -49.17 -23.38 21.72
CA PRO A 207 -50.02 -22.84 22.78
C PRO A 207 -51.44 -23.41 22.66
N ALA A 208 -51.88 -24.14 23.68
CA ALA A 208 -53.28 -24.48 23.90
C ALA A 208 -53.85 -23.53 24.96
N SER A 209 -54.83 -22.71 24.59
CA SER A 209 -55.76 -22.07 25.53
C SER A 209 -57.07 -21.81 24.81
N SER A 210 -57.95 -22.79 24.94
CA SER A 210 -59.35 -22.82 24.58
C SER A 210 -60.21 -22.01 25.54
N ASN A 211 -61.17 -21.27 24.99
CA ASN A 211 -62.45 -20.85 25.58
C ASN A 211 -63.40 -20.64 24.39
N PRO A 212 -64.75 -20.77 24.50
CA PRO A 212 -65.58 -20.84 25.71
C PRO A 212 -66.58 -22.02 25.69
N LEU A 213 -67.31 -22.27 26.79
CA LEU A 213 -68.69 -22.80 26.73
C LEU A 213 -69.42 -22.64 28.08
N LEU A 214 -70.56 -21.97 28.02
CA LEU A 214 -71.51 -21.70 29.08
C LEU A 214 -72.67 -22.73 29.02
N LYS A 215 -72.97 -23.33 30.19
CA LYS A 215 -74.23 -24.01 30.64
C LYS A 215 -74.65 -25.33 29.95
N PRO A 216 -75.48 -26.21 30.58
CA PRO A 216 -76.40 -25.97 31.72
C PRO A 216 -76.44 -27.03 32.84
N ARG A 217 -76.93 -26.62 34.03
CA ARG A 217 -78.01 -27.27 34.80
C ARG A 217 -78.54 -26.29 35.85
#